data_AF-A7SDL8-F1
#
_entry.id   AF-A7SDL8-F1
#
_cell.length_a   1.000
_cell.length_b   1.000
_cell.length_c   1.000
_cell.angle_alpha   90.00
_cell.angle_beta   90.00
_cell.angle_gamma   90.00
#
_symmetry.space_group_name_H-M   'P 1'
#
loop_
_entity.id
_entity.type
_entity.pdbx_description
1 polymer ?
#
loop_
_entity_poly.entity_id
_entity_poly.type
_entity_poly.pdbx_seq_one_letter_code
_entity_poly.pdbx_strand_id
1 'polypeptide(L)'
;MSMSGIKIDDESLHLYQTMQGKEKSHKFATFKISDDGKMVVIDHILKRVDTHTREEDRAIFDQMLEKLSDSEPRYILYDLNFPRKDGRAFHHLVYIFWSSDNAPIKKRMVSAATNELLKRKFGVKKDFQINDRADLSYDDIADKAEQGS
;
A
#
# COMPACT_ATOMS: atom_id res chain seq x y z
N MET A 1 -5.41 -0.47 27.01
CA MET A 1 -4.68 0.22 25.94
C MET A 1 -5.72 0.69 24.93
N SER A 2 -6.00 1.99 24.91
CA SER A 2 -7.11 2.58 24.16
C SER A 2 -6.88 2.36 22.66
N MET A 3 -7.69 1.50 22.03
CA MET A 3 -7.79 1.46 20.57
C MET A 3 -8.07 2.88 20.10
N SER A 4 -7.20 3.45 19.27
CA SER A 4 -7.49 4.70 18.59
C SER A 4 -8.87 4.54 17.95
N GLY A 5 -9.83 5.39 18.32
CA GLY A 5 -11.21 5.36 17.83
C GLY A 5 -11.34 5.73 16.34
N ILE A 6 -10.30 5.45 15.57
CA ILE A 6 -10.18 5.73 14.15
C ILE A 6 -11.10 4.77 13.42
N LYS A 7 -12.02 5.36 12.65
CA LYS A 7 -12.92 4.64 11.77
C LYS A 7 -12.23 4.38 10.44
N ILE A 8 -12.66 3.34 9.75
CA ILE A 8 -12.25 3.11 8.37
C ILE A 8 -13.46 3.46 7.53
N ASP A 9 -13.25 4.32 6.53
CA ASP A 9 -14.30 4.70 5.61
C ASP A 9 -14.74 3.50 4.75
N ASP A 10 -16.05 3.39 4.49
CA ASP A 10 -16.62 2.27 3.75
C ASP A 10 -16.09 2.22 2.30
N GLU A 11 -15.77 3.36 1.69
CA GLU A 11 -15.16 3.43 0.37
C GLU A 11 -13.76 2.81 0.37
N SER A 12 -13.01 2.97 1.47
CA SER A 12 -11.67 2.38 1.60
C SER A 12 -11.73 0.84 1.63
N LEU A 13 -12.73 0.28 2.33
CA LEU A 13 -12.95 -1.16 2.35
C LEU A 13 -13.43 -1.66 0.99
N HIS A 14 -14.34 -0.93 0.35
CA HIS A 14 -14.83 -1.28 -0.98
C HIS A 14 -13.69 -1.30 -2.00
N LEU A 15 -12.85 -0.27 -2.01
CA LEU A 15 -11.69 -0.17 -2.91
C LEU A 15 -10.73 -1.36 -2.73
N TYR A 16 -10.43 -1.74 -1.49
CA TYR A 16 -9.62 -2.93 -1.23
C TYR A 16 -10.25 -4.19 -1.83
N GLN A 17 -11.55 -4.41 -1.63
CA GLN A 17 -12.26 -5.57 -2.18
C GLN A 17 -12.23 -5.57 -3.72
N THR A 18 -12.39 -4.41 -4.36
CA THR A 18 -12.31 -4.29 -5.81
C THR A 18 -10.90 -4.58 -6.33
N MET A 19 -9.85 -4.11 -5.65
CA MET A 19 -8.45 -4.41 -5.99
C MET A 19 -8.10 -5.89 -5.73
N GLN A 20 -8.68 -6.50 -4.70
CA GLN A 20 -8.51 -7.93 -4.42
C GLN A 20 -9.27 -8.80 -5.43
N GLY A 21 -10.40 -8.32 -5.95
CA GLY A 21 -11.26 -9.00 -6.92
C GLY A 21 -10.58 -9.35 -8.25
N LYS A 22 -11.32 -10.04 -9.13
CA LYS A 22 -10.80 -10.51 -10.42
C LYS A 22 -10.60 -9.40 -11.46
N GLU A 23 -11.39 -8.33 -11.37
CA GLU A 23 -11.35 -7.26 -12.37
C GLU A 23 -10.15 -6.33 -12.21
N LYS A 24 -9.47 -6.35 -11.05
CA LYS A 24 -8.22 -5.61 -10.78
C LYS A 24 -8.30 -4.17 -11.27
N SER A 25 -9.31 -3.44 -10.81
CA SER A 25 -9.71 -2.15 -11.38
C SER A 25 -8.73 -1.00 -11.13
N HIS A 26 -7.79 -1.17 -10.19
CA HIS A 26 -6.83 -0.13 -9.79
C HIS A 26 -5.43 -0.71 -9.70
N LYS A 27 -4.45 0.10 -10.09
CA LYS A 27 -3.04 -0.22 -10.07
C LYS A 27 -2.42 0.03 -8.70
N PHE A 28 -2.74 1.17 -8.09
CA PHE A 28 -2.44 1.43 -6.70
C PHE A 28 -3.51 2.31 -6.05
N ALA A 29 -3.57 2.24 -4.73
CA ALA A 29 -4.32 3.16 -3.90
C ALA A 29 -3.51 3.50 -2.65
N THR A 30 -3.44 4.78 -2.29
CA THR A 30 -2.84 5.24 -1.04
C THR A 30 -3.93 5.76 -0.11
N PHE A 31 -3.75 5.53 1.18
CA PHE A 31 -4.66 5.94 2.24
C PHE A 31 -3.87 6.72 3.29
N LYS A 32 -4.56 7.64 3.95
CA LYS A 32 -4.03 8.40 5.07
C LYS A 32 -5.06 8.49 6.19
N ILE A 33 -4.59 8.85 7.37
CA ILE A 33 -5.49 9.31 8.43
C ILE A 33 -5.91 10.73 8.07
N SER A 34 -7.20 11.02 8.17
CA SER A 34 -7.78 12.35 7.98
C SER A 34 -7.13 13.39 8.90
N ASP A 35 -7.20 14.65 8.51
CA ASP A 35 -6.57 15.76 9.27
C ASP A 35 -7.15 15.90 10.68
N ASP A 36 -8.41 15.49 10.89
CA ASP A 36 -9.05 15.46 12.20
C ASP A 36 -8.65 14.25 13.07
N GLY A 37 -7.88 13.31 12.51
CA GLY A 37 -7.35 12.14 13.20
C GLY A 37 -8.39 11.06 13.50
N LYS A 38 -9.58 11.10 12.88
CA LYS A 38 -10.71 10.23 13.23
C LYS A 38 -11.02 9.13 12.22
N MET A 39 -10.53 9.24 10.99
CA MET A 39 -10.85 8.26 9.96
C MET A 39 -9.69 7.99 9.02
N VAL A 40 -9.67 6.80 8.43
CA VAL A 40 -8.81 6.49 7.29
C VAL A 40 -9.57 6.83 6.02
N VAL A 41 -8.93 7.61 5.15
CA VAL A 41 -9.47 8.06 3.87
C VAL A 41 -8.53 7.73 2.72
N ILE A 42 -9.10 7.61 1.53
CA ILE A 42 -8.35 7.49 0.28
C ILE A 42 -7.63 8.83 0.00
N ASP A 43 -6.35 8.77 -0.32
CA ASP A 43 -5.51 9.93 -0.64
C ASP A 43 -5.27 10.00 -2.16
N HIS A 44 -4.77 8.92 -2.76
CA HIS A 44 -4.58 8.81 -4.20
C HIS A 44 -5.01 7.45 -4.73
N ILE A 45 -5.53 7.42 -5.95
CA ILE A 45 -5.83 6.20 -6.70
C ILE A 45 -5.26 6.32 -8.10
N LEU A 46 -4.76 5.20 -8.61
CA LEU A 46 -4.48 5.03 -10.03
C LEU A 46 -5.32 3.86 -10.53
N LYS A 47 -6.08 4.09 -11.60
CA LYS A 47 -6.83 3.03 -12.28
C LYS A 47 -5.89 1.95 -12.82
N ARG A 48 -6.44 0.80 -13.16
CA ARG A 48 -5.68 -0.31 -13.74
C ARG A 48 -4.80 0.18 -14.88
N VAL A 49 -3.53 -0.20 -14.81
CA VAL A 49 -2.57 -0.07 -15.90
C VAL A 49 -2.02 -1.46 -16.13
N ASP A 50 -2.21 -1.97 -17.35
CA ASP A 50 -1.58 -3.22 -17.76
C ASP A 50 -0.11 -2.91 -18.08
N THR A 51 0.79 -3.61 -17.40
CA THR A 51 2.23 -3.56 -17.63
C THR A 51 2.65 -4.86 -18.30
N HIS A 52 3.65 -4.77 -19.15
CA HIS A 52 4.19 -5.88 -19.91
C HIS A 52 5.63 -6.21 -19.51
N THR A 53 6.26 -5.36 -18.70
CA THR A 53 7.64 -5.54 -18.22
C THR A 53 7.76 -5.13 -16.75
N ARG A 54 8.83 -5.59 -16.06
CA ARG A 54 9.11 -5.16 -14.68
C ARG A 54 9.51 -3.69 -14.64
N GLU A 55 10.12 -3.19 -15.70
CA GLU A 55 10.54 -1.80 -15.85
C GLU A 55 9.34 -0.84 -15.92
N GLU A 56 8.29 -1.22 -16.65
CA GLU A 56 7.03 -0.47 -16.70
C GLU A 56 6.33 -0.45 -15.34
N ASP A 57 6.27 -1.60 -14.67
CA ASP A 57 5.69 -1.70 -13.33
C ASP A 57 6.47 -0.88 -12.30
N ARG A 58 7.81 -0.92 -12.36
CA ARG A 58 8.69 -0.08 -11.54
C ARG A 58 8.44 1.41 -11.77
N ALA A 59 8.31 1.85 -13.02
CA ALA A 59 8.08 3.26 -13.31
C ALA A 59 6.76 3.78 -12.71
N ILE A 60 5.73 2.92 -12.61
CA ILE A 60 4.46 3.27 -11.94
C ILE A 60 4.64 3.26 -10.41
N PHE A 61 5.40 2.30 -9.89
CA PHE A 61 5.76 2.25 -8.48
C PHE A 61 6.48 3.54 -8.06
N ASP A 62 7.47 3.99 -8.83
CA ASP A 62 8.22 5.22 -8.58
C ASP A 62 7.32 6.46 -8.61
N GLN A 63 6.36 6.54 -9.54
CA GLN A 63 5.35 7.62 -9.54
C GLN A 63 4.47 7.61 -8.29
N MET A 64 4.18 6.44 -7.73
CA MET A 64 3.49 6.34 -6.44
C MET A 64 4.40 6.82 -5.31
N LEU A 65 5.68 6.46 -5.34
CA LEU A 65 6.67 6.90 -4.37
C LEU A 65 6.77 8.42 -4.31
N GLU A 66 6.79 9.11 -5.45
CA GLU A 66 6.83 10.58 -5.53
C GLU A 66 5.68 11.28 -4.80
N LYS A 67 4.55 10.58 -4.59
CA LYS A 67 3.39 11.11 -3.86
C LYS A 67 3.51 10.94 -2.34
N LEU A 68 4.51 10.22 -1.86
CA LEU A 68 4.72 9.99 -0.43
C LEU A 68 5.52 11.13 0.21
N SER A 69 5.18 11.44 1.45
CA SER A 69 5.84 12.46 2.27
C SER A 69 6.61 11.79 3.41
N ASP A 70 7.77 12.35 3.77
CA ASP A 70 8.54 11.91 4.93
C ASP A 70 7.92 12.39 6.26
N SER A 71 7.03 13.37 6.22
CA SER A 71 6.37 13.90 7.43
C SER A 71 5.06 13.19 7.75
N GLU A 72 4.53 12.37 6.84
CA GLU A 72 3.22 11.77 6.97
C GLU A 72 3.19 10.30 6.56
N PRO A 73 2.82 9.38 7.48
CA PRO A 73 2.65 7.98 7.14
C PRO A 73 1.55 7.76 6.08
N ARG A 74 1.70 6.71 5.29
CA ARG A 74 0.73 6.28 4.26
C ARG A 74 0.56 4.77 4.29
N TYR A 75 -0.67 4.33 4.08
CA TYR A 75 -0.98 2.92 3.80
C TYR A 75 -1.19 2.79 2.31
N ILE A 76 -0.62 1.77 1.70
CA ILE A 76 -0.56 1.67 0.25
C ILE A 76 -1.02 0.27 -0.13
N LEU A 77 -1.92 0.18 -1.09
CA LEU A 77 -2.24 -1.03 -1.82
C LEU A 77 -1.60 -0.91 -3.20
N TYR A 78 -0.81 -1.90 -3.59
CA TYR A 78 -0.17 -1.92 -4.90
C TYR A 78 -0.41 -3.28 -5.55
N ASP A 79 -0.96 -3.27 -6.77
CA ASP A 79 -1.11 -4.48 -7.58
C ASP A 79 0.19 -4.73 -8.34
N LEU A 80 1.05 -5.62 -7.83
CA LEU A 80 2.26 -6.04 -8.54
C LEU A 80 1.84 -6.90 -9.72
N ASN A 81 2.18 -6.46 -10.93
CA ASN A 81 1.96 -7.23 -12.15
C ASN A 81 3.18 -7.19 -13.05
N PHE A 82 3.74 -8.36 -13.35
CA PHE A 82 4.87 -8.49 -14.27
C PHE A 82 4.99 -9.91 -14.82
N PRO A 83 5.56 -10.10 -16.03
CA PRO A 83 5.86 -11.43 -16.53
C PRO A 83 7.00 -12.07 -15.73
N ARG A 84 6.80 -13.31 -15.28
CA ARG A 84 7.87 -14.15 -14.73
C ARG A 84 8.73 -14.74 -15.84
N LYS A 85 9.91 -15.21 -15.47
CA LYS A 85 10.85 -15.89 -16.38
C LYS A 85 10.27 -17.14 -17.05
N ASP A 86 9.28 -17.77 -16.43
CA ASP A 86 8.58 -18.94 -16.97
C ASP A 86 7.41 -18.59 -17.92
N GLY A 87 7.25 -17.30 -18.25
CA GLY A 87 6.20 -16.79 -19.14
C GLY A 87 4.83 -16.60 -18.48
N ARG A 88 4.66 -16.94 -17.20
CA ARG A 88 3.41 -16.68 -16.47
C ARG A 88 3.39 -15.25 -15.93
N ALA A 89 2.24 -14.59 -16.01
CA ALA A 89 2.07 -13.31 -15.35
C ALA A 89 2.03 -13.51 -13.82
N PHE A 90 2.91 -12.84 -13.10
CA PHE A 90 2.79 -12.66 -11.66
C PHE A 90 1.77 -11.58 -11.40
N HIS A 91 0.82 -11.86 -10.51
CA HIS A 91 -0.15 -10.89 -10.02
C HIS A 91 -0.30 -11.06 -8.52
N HIS A 92 0.01 -10.01 -7.76
CA HIS A 92 -0.16 -10.03 -6.31
C HIS A 92 -0.46 -8.64 -5.77
N LEU A 93 -1.58 -8.53 -5.05
CA LEU A 93 -1.90 -7.31 -4.31
C LEU A 93 -1.08 -7.30 -3.03
N VAL A 94 -0.20 -6.32 -2.89
CA VAL A 94 0.61 -6.12 -1.68
C VAL A 94 0.11 -4.90 -0.92
N TYR A 95 0.24 -4.98 0.40
CA TYR A 95 0.00 -3.86 1.28
C TYR A 95 1.34 -3.32 1.78
N ILE A 96 1.55 -2.01 1.71
CA ILE A 96 2.78 -1.37 2.17
C ILE A 96 2.39 -0.28 3.18
N PHE A 97 2.94 -0.38 4.38
CA PHE A 97 2.86 0.67 5.38
C PHE A 97 4.15 1.48 5.35
N TRP A 98 4.04 2.70 4.82
CA TRP A 98 5.10 3.70 4.81
C TRP A 98 4.99 4.59 6.06
N SER A 99 6.06 4.65 6.84
CA SER A 99 6.17 5.59 7.95
C SER A 99 7.62 5.97 8.18
N SER A 100 8.06 7.07 7.56
CA SER A 100 9.41 7.61 7.74
C SER A 100 9.79 7.77 9.23
N ASP A 101 11.02 7.43 9.58
CA ASP A 101 11.55 7.69 10.94
C ASP A 101 11.65 9.19 11.26
N ASN A 102 11.63 10.05 10.23
CA ASN A 102 11.60 11.51 10.37
C ASN A 102 10.19 12.06 10.63
N ALA A 103 9.13 11.26 10.47
CA ALA A 103 7.78 11.70 10.72
C ALA A 103 7.55 11.99 12.22
N PRO A 104 6.70 12.96 12.59
CA PRO A 104 6.42 13.27 13.99
C PRO A 104 6.00 12.02 14.79
N ILE A 105 6.60 11.82 15.97
CA ILE A 105 6.40 10.62 16.80
C ILE A 105 4.90 10.31 17.00
N LYS A 106 4.09 11.34 17.29
CA LYS A 106 2.63 11.18 17.47
C LYS A 106 1.96 10.63 16.22
N LYS A 107 2.32 11.11 15.02
CA LYS A 107 1.77 10.60 13.75
C LYS A 107 2.19 9.15 13.54
N ARG A 108 3.47 8.80 13.75
CA ARG A 108 3.95 7.41 13.63
C ARG A 108 3.22 6.45 14.57
N MET A 109 3.05 6.84 15.84
CA MET A 109 2.37 6.01 16.83
C MET A 109 0.90 5.75 16.47
N VAL A 110 0.16 6.80 16.11
CA VAL A 110 -1.26 6.67 15.74
C VAL A 110 -1.40 5.85 14.47
N SER A 111 -0.52 6.07 13.48
CA SER A 111 -0.53 5.30 12.24
C SER A 111 -0.15 3.84 12.43
N ALA A 112 0.78 3.51 13.33
CA ALA A 112 1.09 2.12 13.66
C ALA A 112 -0.11 1.39 14.30
N ALA A 113 -0.83 2.04 15.21
CA ALA A 113 -2.05 1.46 15.80
C ALA A 113 -3.15 1.26 14.74
N THR A 114 -3.30 2.22 13.83
CA THR A 114 -4.27 2.17 12.73
C THR A 114 -3.89 1.13 11.67
N ASN A 115 -2.59 0.93 11.42
CA ASN A 115 -2.06 -0.10 10.51
C ASN A 115 -2.57 -1.49 10.91
N GLU A 116 -2.48 -1.82 12.19
CA GLU A 116 -2.97 -3.10 12.71
C GLU A 116 -4.48 -3.27 12.54
N LEU A 117 -5.25 -2.19 12.70
CA LEU A 117 -6.69 -2.19 12.45
C LEU A 117 -7.00 -2.39 10.97
N LEU A 118 -6.31 -1.68 10.07
CA LEU A 118 -6.47 -1.79 8.63
C LEU A 118 -6.13 -3.18 8.11
N LYS A 119 -4.99 -3.75 8.51
CA LYS A 119 -4.58 -5.11 8.11
C LYS A 119 -5.64 -6.14 8.46
N ARG A 120 -6.22 -6.06 9.67
CA ARG A 120 -7.30 -6.96 10.10
C ARG A 120 -8.58 -6.76 9.29
N LYS A 121 -8.94 -5.51 8.99
CA LYS A 121 -10.18 -5.17 8.27
C LYS A 121 -10.12 -5.50 6.79
N PHE A 122 -8.98 -5.26 6.17
CA PHE A 122 -8.72 -5.65 4.78
C PHE A 122 -8.41 -7.16 4.70
N GLY A 123 -8.01 -7.83 5.76
CA GLY A 123 -7.60 -9.24 5.68
C GLY A 123 -6.36 -9.38 4.78
N VAL A 124 -5.39 -8.49 5.00
CA VAL A 124 -4.14 -8.44 4.25
C VAL A 124 -3.38 -9.75 4.43
N LYS A 125 -2.96 -10.35 3.31
CA LYS A 125 -2.15 -11.59 3.32
C LYS A 125 -0.66 -11.33 3.26
N LYS A 126 -0.27 -10.22 2.63
CA LYS A 126 1.13 -9.87 2.38
C LYS A 126 1.34 -8.39 2.61
N ASP A 127 1.98 -8.06 3.73
CA ASP A 127 2.34 -6.70 4.10
C ASP A 127 3.85 -6.46 4.14
N PHE A 128 4.22 -5.21 3.85
CA PHE A 128 5.55 -4.67 4.00
C PHE A 128 5.47 -3.44 4.89
N GLN A 129 6.32 -3.35 5.91
CA GLN A 129 6.44 -2.16 6.74
C GLN A 129 7.82 -1.55 6.49
N ILE A 130 7.82 -0.28 6.08
CA ILE A 130 9.02 0.40 5.60
C ILE A 130 9.08 1.80 6.21
N ASN A 131 10.23 2.15 6.75
CA ASN A 131 10.50 3.41 7.45
C ASN A 131 11.67 4.21 6.86
N ASP A 132 12.48 3.59 5.99
CA ASP A 132 13.50 4.28 5.18
C ASP A 132 13.08 4.28 3.71
N ARG A 133 13.32 5.42 3.04
CA ARG A 133 13.06 5.58 1.63
C ARG A 133 13.95 4.67 0.78
N ALA A 134 15.16 4.37 1.24
CA ALA A 134 16.08 3.45 0.57
C ALA A 134 15.55 2.01 0.53
N ASP A 135 14.81 1.60 1.57
CA ASP A 135 14.20 0.27 1.67
C ASP A 135 12.88 0.16 0.88
N LEU A 136 12.37 1.29 0.39
CA LEU A 136 11.13 1.37 -0.38
C LEU A 136 11.40 1.09 -1.87
N SER A 137 12.06 -0.03 -2.13
CA SER A 137 12.49 -0.47 -3.46
C SER A 137 11.46 -1.40 -4.11
N TYR A 138 11.12 -1.13 -5.36
CA TYR A 138 10.26 -2.00 -6.17
C TYR A 138 10.79 -3.43 -6.23
N ASP A 139 12.10 -3.60 -6.50
CA ASP A 139 12.70 -4.92 -6.70
C ASP A 139 12.63 -5.77 -5.43
N ASP A 140 12.96 -5.17 -4.28
CA ASP A 140 12.94 -5.89 -3.01
C ASP A 140 11.52 -6.33 -2.63
N ILE A 141 10.53 -5.46 -2.87
CA ILE A 141 9.12 -5.77 -2.62
C ILE A 141 8.64 -6.84 -3.60
N ALA A 142 8.94 -6.73 -4.88
CA ALA A 142 8.55 -7.69 -5.91
C ALA A 142 9.19 -9.07 -5.70
N ASP A 143 10.48 -9.13 -5.35
CA ASP A 143 11.18 -10.38 -5.11
C ASP A 143 10.69 -11.08 -3.84
N LYS A 144 10.47 -10.32 -2.74
CA LYS A 144 9.82 -10.86 -1.54
C LYS A 144 8.37 -11.26 -1.81
N ALA A 145 7.66 -10.52 -2.65
CA ALA A 145 6.31 -10.85 -3.10
C ALA A 145 6.28 -12.18 -3.85
N GLU A 146 7.26 -12.44 -4.70
CA GLU A 146 7.39 -13.67 -5.47
C GLU A 146 7.79 -14.89 -4.62
N GLN A 147 8.74 -14.74 -3.69
CA GLN A 147 9.24 -15.84 -2.85
C GLN A 147 8.21 -16.42 -1.87
N GLY A 148 7.26 -15.60 -1.45
CA GLY A 148 6.21 -15.99 -0.50
C GLY A 148 4.83 -16.11 -1.13
N SER A 149 4.74 -16.46 -2.42
CA SER A 149 3.48 -16.67 -3.16
C SER A 149 3.32 -18.12 -3.58
#